data_AF-G0R625-F1
#
_entry.id   AF-G0R625-F1
#
_cell.length_a   1.000
_cell.length_b   1.000
_cell.length_c   1.000
_cell.angle_alpha   90.00
_cell.angle_beta   90.00
_cell.angle_gamma   90.00
#
_symmetry.space_group_name_H-M   'P 1'
#
loop_
_entity.id
_entity.type
_entity.pdbx_description
1 polymer ?
#
loop_
_entity_poly.entity_id
_entity_poly.type
_entity_poly.pdbx_seq_one_letter_code
_entity_poly.pdbx_strand_id
1 'polypeptide(L)'
;MDKYSYLKLKSLKNHQYIGFDVDHCLIRYHIKSITRACYESLMKTLINEKGYPETLLNLTEKEIGIGLNYSLIDINKGTILQIGKNKTILKGYRGFKQINIEEEYGKDYIIEAFEPLLINRNPEFMVLATYFENSKGVIFAKIVDFKTKEKVLKENDYKDIINDIDFAVKQNYMHYNEQRVYKIQQYGTFFKSICDNPQGLIHKQAKFRKILENLKQQNNKFLFIVTNSHFEFINFTMSYSYGDDWQNLFDLIFVKAQKPAFFTNQNNTMYEYDEQNPLLIGKEVIDIEKSGKKIFVEGNYQILENYINSKFGFSIDKKILFFGDNILSDCYYSQQLSQWDSIAIVEELYEELNDNDYWGNFMDKNNESFNSFWLNVAKQDLQGGFIRLVDSQDAQIIWESV
;
A
#
# COMPACT_ATOMS: atom_id res chain seq x y z
N MET A 1 10.98 3.62 -24.47
CA MET A 1 10.56 4.00 -23.11
C MET A 1 9.06 3.90 -23.10
N ASP A 2 8.54 2.99 -22.28
CA ASP A 2 7.12 2.86 -22.06
C ASP A 2 6.53 4.18 -21.54
N LYS A 3 5.30 4.49 -21.95
CA LYS A 3 4.64 5.77 -21.68
C LYS A 3 4.34 6.02 -20.18
N TYR A 4 4.49 5.00 -19.32
CA TYR A 4 3.96 5.00 -17.94
C TYR A 4 4.95 4.62 -16.83
N SER A 5 6.27 4.74 -17.05
CA SER A 5 7.27 4.68 -15.98
C SER A 5 8.16 5.93 -15.99
N TYR A 6 8.65 6.33 -14.82
CA TYR A 6 9.59 7.45 -14.70
C TYR A 6 10.70 7.08 -13.74
N LEU A 7 11.79 6.56 -14.31
CA LEU A 7 13.00 6.22 -13.57
C LEU A 7 14.02 7.36 -13.65
N LYS A 8 14.36 7.95 -12.52
CA LYS A 8 15.56 8.80 -12.36
C LYS A 8 16.79 7.94 -12.09
N LEU A 9 16.63 6.91 -11.26
CA LEU A 9 17.69 5.94 -10.98
C LEU A 9 17.85 5.00 -12.19
N LYS A 10 19.06 4.98 -12.76
CA LYS A 10 19.41 4.13 -13.91
C LYS A 10 20.35 2.99 -13.59
N SER A 11 20.88 2.95 -12.36
CA SER A 11 21.75 1.85 -11.94
C SER A 11 21.68 1.56 -10.45
N LEU A 12 21.87 0.30 -10.08
CA LEU A 12 22.00 -0.18 -8.69
C LEU A 12 23.46 -0.27 -8.20
N LYS A 13 24.43 0.16 -9.00
CA LYS A 13 25.87 0.04 -8.66
C LYS A 13 26.19 0.65 -7.29
N ASN A 14 25.60 1.79 -6.96
CA ASN A 14 25.82 2.51 -5.70
C ASN A 14 24.81 2.13 -4.60
N HIS A 15 23.90 1.20 -4.85
CA HIS A 15 22.88 0.75 -3.90
C HIS A 15 23.24 -0.63 -3.39
N GLN A 16 23.93 -0.69 -2.25
CA GLN A 16 24.39 -1.94 -1.65
C GLN A 16 23.29 -2.64 -0.84
N TYR A 17 22.37 -1.85 -0.29
CA TYR A 17 21.30 -2.31 0.59
C TYR A 17 19.97 -2.02 -0.10
N ILE A 18 19.16 -3.05 -0.34
CA ILE A 18 17.92 -2.95 -1.08
C ILE A 18 16.80 -3.49 -0.21
N GLY A 19 15.87 -2.59 0.15
CA GLY A 19 14.72 -2.89 0.96
C GLY A 19 13.43 -2.89 0.15
N PHE A 20 12.48 -3.71 0.59
CA PHE A 20 11.18 -3.83 -0.07
C PHE A 20 10.04 -3.84 0.95
N ASP A 21 8.91 -3.24 0.59
CA ASP A 21 7.62 -3.68 1.14
C ASP A 21 7.21 -5.04 0.53
N VAL A 22 6.20 -5.68 1.11
CA VAL A 22 5.66 -6.95 0.65
C VAL A 22 4.42 -6.74 -0.21
N ASP A 23 3.30 -6.36 0.39
CA ASP A 23 2.02 -6.29 -0.31
C ASP A 23 2.03 -5.19 -1.38
N HIS A 24 1.63 -5.50 -2.61
CA HIS A 24 1.68 -4.61 -3.78
C HIS A 24 3.08 -4.11 -4.18
N CYS A 25 4.13 -4.63 -3.57
CA CYS A 25 5.53 -4.39 -3.94
C CYS A 25 6.21 -5.69 -4.38
N LEU A 26 6.60 -6.55 -3.42
CA LEU A 26 7.10 -7.90 -3.72
C LEU A 26 5.98 -8.83 -4.14
N ILE A 27 4.81 -8.77 -3.49
CA ILE A 27 3.64 -9.57 -3.82
C ILE A 27 2.75 -8.78 -4.76
N ARG A 28 2.55 -9.34 -5.94
CA ARG A 28 1.62 -8.82 -6.93
C ARG A 28 0.26 -9.47 -6.76
N TYR A 29 -0.77 -8.64 -6.76
CA TYR A 29 -2.15 -9.08 -6.67
C TYR A 29 -2.89 -8.84 -7.99
N HIS A 30 -3.84 -9.70 -8.31
CA HIS A 30 -4.81 -9.41 -9.35
C HIS A 30 -5.72 -8.27 -8.87
N ILE A 31 -5.42 -7.02 -9.25
CA ILE A 31 -6.05 -5.81 -8.68
C ILE A 31 -7.58 -5.91 -8.63
N LYS A 32 -8.23 -6.32 -9.73
CA LYS A 32 -9.70 -6.45 -9.76
C LYS A 32 -10.22 -7.51 -8.79
N SER A 33 -9.54 -8.65 -8.73
CA SER A 33 -9.92 -9.77 -7.86
C SER A 33 -9.73 -9.41 -6.39
N ILE A 34 -8.60 -8.80 -6.03
CA ILE A 34 -8.32 -8.42 -4.65
C ILE A 34 -9.24 -7.29 -4.18
N THR A 35 -9.49 -6.27 -5.02
CA THR A 35 -10.46 -5.20 -4.70
C THR A 35 -11.86 -5.76 -4.47
N ARG A 36 -12.29 -6.74 -5.28
CA ARG A 36 -13.57 -7.44 -5.07
C ARG A 36 -13.58 -8.24 -3.76
N ALA A 37 -12.53 -9.00 -3.48
CA ALA A 37 -12.43 -9.77 -2.24
C ALA A 37 -12.48 -8.86 -0.98
N CYS A 38 -11.77 -7.73 -1.02
CA CYS A 38 -11.84 -6.68 0.00
C CYS A 38 -13.27 -6.14 0.13
N TYR A 39 -13.87 -5.69 -0.97
CA TYR A 39 -15.22 -5.14 -1.00
C TYR A 39 -16.24 -6.09 -0.38
N GLU A 40 -16.28 -7.34 -0.86
CA GLU A 40 -17.25 -8.33 -0.39
C GLU A 40 -17.07 -8.63 1.09
N SER A 41 -15.83 -8.71 1.57
CA SER A 41 -15.53 -9.01 2.97
C SER A 41 -16.01 -7.91 3.90
N LEU A 42 -15.71 -6.66 3.54
CA LEU A 42 -16.13 -5.49 4.33
C LEU A 42 -17.65 -5.29 4.23
N MET A 43 -18.23 -5.36 3.04
CA MET A 43 -19.68 -5.17 2.83
C MET A 43 -20.51 -6.24 3.55
N LYS A 44 -20.07 -7.52 3.56
CA LYS A 44 -20.72 -8.57 4.36
C LYS A 44 -20.75 -8.23 5.85
N THR A 45 -19.68 -7.63 6.37
CA THR A 45 -19.60 -7.19 7.77
C THR A 45 -20.58 -6.05 8.04
N LEU A 46 -20.65 -5.07 7.13
CA LEU A 46 -21.62 -3.97 7.21
C LEU A 46 -23.07 -4.46 7.17
N ILE A 47 -23.39 -5.40 6.29
CA ILE A 47 -24.74 -5.99 6.18
C ILE A 47 -25.09 -6.71 7.49
N ASN A 48 -24.22 -7.62 7.94
CA ASN A 48 -24.52 -8.51 9.07
C ASN A 48 -24.51 -7.80 10.42
N GLU A 49 -23.61 -6.83 10.62
CA GLU A 49 -23.37 -6.23 11.95
C GLU A 49 -23.87 -4.79 12.06
N LYS A 50 -24.06 -4.09 10.93
CA LYS A 50 -24.52 -2.69 10.90
C LYS A 50 -25.87 -2.52 10.21
N GLY A 51 -26.47 -3.60 9.69
CA GLY A 51 -27.82 -3.59 9.12
C GLY A 51 -27.92 -2.92 7.75
N TYR A 52 -26.82 -2.82 7.02
CA TYR A 52 -26.85 -2.30 5.64
C TYR A 52 -27.61 -3.27 4.71
N PRO A 53 -28.31 -2.77 3.67
CA PRO A 53 -29.10 -3.63 2.77
C PRO A 53 -28.24 -4.63 1.99
N GLU A 54 -28.71 -5.88 1.88
CA GLU A 54 -28.03 -6.95 1.13
C GLU A 54 -27.78 -6.60 -0.35
N THR A 55 -28.63 -5.76 -0.94
CA THR A 55 -28.49 -5.29 -2.33
C THR A 55 -27.16 -4.56 -2.58
N LEU A 56 -26.53 -4.04 -1.53
CA LEU A 56 -25.21 -3.40 -1.62
C LEU A 56 -24.08 -4.41 -1.85
N LEU A 57 -24.29 -5.72 -1.67
CA LEU A 57 -23.25 -6.71 -1.93
C LEU A 57 -22.90 -6.85 -3.42
N ASN A 58 -23.85 -6.55 -4.31
CA ASN A 58 -23.63 -6.66 -5.74
C ASN A 58 -22.67 -5.57 -6.25
N LEU A 59 -21.55 -5.97 -6.83
CA LEU A 59 -20.51 -5.09 -7.33
C LEU A 59 -20.28 -5.30 -8.82
N THR A 60 -20.49 -4.25 -9.61
CA THR A 60 -20.23 -4.26 -11.06
C THR A 60 -18.78 -3.91 -11.38
N GLU A 61 -18.27 -4.33 -12.55
CA GLU A 61 -16.91 -3.99 -13.01
C GLU A 61 -16.66 -2.47 -13.07
N LYS A 62 -17.67 -1.71 -13.49
CA LYS A 62 -17.59 -0.24 -13.54
C LYS A 62 -17.43 0.39 -12.15
N GLU A 63 -18.05 -0.19 -11.13
CA GLU A 63 -17.97 0.32 -9.76
C GLU A 63 -16.63 -0.01 -9.11
N ILE A 64 -16.05 -1.17 -9.42
CA ILE A 64 -14.66 -1.52 -9.02
C ILE A 64 -13.69 -0.46 -9.50
N GLY A 65 -13.95 0.09 -10.70
CA GLY A 65 -13.08 1.08 -11.30
C GLY A 65 -12.92 2.37 -10.51
N ILE A 66 -13.79 2.66 -9.52
CA ILE A 66 -13.66 3.82 -8.63
C ILE A 66 -12.65 3.56 -7.48
N GLY A 67 -12.33 2.30 -7.20
CA GLY A 67 -11.42 1.91 -6.12
C GLY A 67 -9.95 1.95 -6.52
N LEU A 68 -9.46 3.08 -7.04
CA LEU A 68 -8.05 3.23 -7.38
C LEU A 68 -7.32 4.17 -6.40
N ASN A 69 -6.00 4.02 -6.35
CA ASN A 69 -5.17 4.56 -5.29
C ASN A 69 -5.20 6.10 -5.25
N TYR A 70 -4.96 6.60 -4.03
CA TYR A 70 -4.83 8.00 -3.64
C TYR A 70 -6.04 8.89 -3.82
N SER A 71 -7.21 8.27 -3.96
CA SER A 71 -8.49 8.97 -4.03
C SER A 71 -8.76 9.67 -2.70
N LEU A 72 -9.32 10.87 -2.76
CA LEU A 72 -9.63 11.67 -1.57
C LEU A 72 -11.13 11.65 -1.29
N ILE A 73 -11.53 11.08 -0.17
CA ILE A 73 -12.90 11.22 0.33
C ILE A 73 -13.00 12.55 1.07
N ASP A 74 -13.91 13.41 0.64
CA ASP A 74 -14.41 14.55 1.40
C ASP A 74 -15.64 14.09 2.18
N ILE A 75 -15.43 13.87 3.48
CA ILE A 75 -16.42 13.29 4.38
C ILE A 75 -17.58 14.27 4.54
N ASN A 76 -17.32 15.57 4.60
CA ASN A 76 -18.35 16.58 4.82
C ASN A 76 -19.34 16.64 3.64
N LYS A 77 -18.85 16.52 2.40
CA LYS A 77 -19.68 16.62 1.18
C LYS A 77 -20.13 15.27 0.62
N GLY A 78 -19.61 14.16 1.15
CA GLY A 78 -19.94 12.82 0.69
C GLY A 78 -19.44 12.53 -0.72
N THR A 79 -18.27 13.06 -1.04
CA THR A 79 -17.70 13.00 -2.40
C THR A 79 -16.35 12.33 -2.40
N ILE A 80 -15.99 11.74 -3.54
CA ILE A 80 -14.66 11.18 -3.78
C ILE A 80 -14.01 12.00 -4.89
N LEU A 81 -12.80 12.49 -4.64
CA LEU A 81 -12.12 13.51 -5.41
C LEU A 81 -10.78 13.01 -5.94
N GLN A 82 -10.46 13.43 -7.15
CA GLN A 82 -9.15 13.23 -7.79
C GLN A 82 -8.39 14.55 -7.71
N ILE A 83 -7.19 14.51 -7.12
CA ILE A 83 -6.44 15.72 -6.80
C ILE A 83 -5.29 15.91 -7.77
N GLY A 84 -5.23 17.12 -8.34
CA GLY A 84 -4.21 17.52 -9.28
C GLY A 84 -2.93 17.99 -8.58
N LYS A 85 -1.86 18.13 -9.36
CA LYS A 85 -0.52 18.56 -8.89
C LYS A 85 -0.51 19.87 -8.09
N ASN A 86 -1.43 20.78 -8.40
CA ASN A 86 -1.58 22.06 -7.71
C ASN A 86 -2.60 22.00 -6.55
N LYS A 87 -2.93 20.79 -6.08
CA LYS A 87 -3.98 20.52 -5.08
C LYS A 87 -5.39 20.97 -5.50
N THR A 88 -5.59 21.20 -6.79
CA THR A 88 -6.89 21.48 -7.37
C THR A 88 -7.68 20.19 -7.57
N ILE A 89 -9.00 20.28 -7.53
CA ILE A 89 -9.86 19.13 -7.81
C ILE A 89 -9.97 18.94 -9.33
N LEU A 90 -9.50 17.80 -9.84
CA LEU A 90 -9.59 17.46 -11.26
C LEU A 90 -10.94 16.86 -11.61
N LYS A 91 -11.43 15.95 -10.76
CA LYS A 91 -12.72 15.27 -10.89
C LYS A 91 -13.28 14.98 -9.50
N GLY A 92 -14.60 14.83 -9.43
CA GLY A 92 -15.29 14.48 -8.20
C GLY A 92 -16.55 13.68 -8.50
N TYR A 93 -16.93 12.83 -7.56
CA TYR A 93 -18.11 11.98 -7.66
C TYR A 93 -18.88 11.99 -6.35
N ARG A 94 -20.20 11.98 -6.44
CA ARG A 94 -21.11 11.67 -5.33
C ARG A 94 -21.78 10.35 -5.64
N GLY A 95 -21.41 9.31 -4.90
CA GLY A 95 -21.66 7.94 -5.35
C GLY A 95 -20.95 7.65 -6.68
N PHE A 96 -21.68 7.15 -7.67
CA PHE A 96 -21.13 6.90 -9.03
C PHE A 96 -21.47 8.02 -10.03
N LYS A 97 -22.04 9.14 -9.57
CA LYS A 97 -22.38 10.28 -10.42
C LYS A 97 -21.30 11.35 -10.32
N GLN A 98 -20.72 11.71 -11.46
CA GLN A 98 -19.76 12.82 -11.53
C GLN A 98 -20.47 14.13 -11.15
N ILE A 99 -19.84 14.92 -10.30
CA ILE A 99 -20.34 16.24 -9.89
C ILE A 99 -19.73 17.35 -10.75
N ASN A 100 -20.39 18.50 -10.80
CA ASN A 100 -19.78 19.72 -11.31
C ASN A 100 -18.91 20.35 -10.21
N ILE A 101 -17.59 20.35 -10.40
CA ILE A 101 -16.63 20.87 -9.42
C ILE A 101 -16.83 22.36 -9.15
N GLU A 102 -17.07 23.16 -10.19
CA GLU A 102 -17.21 24.61 -10.05
C GLU A 102 -18.47 24.97 -9.26
N GLU A 103 -19.57 24.23 -9.45
CA GLU A 103 -20.81 24.43 -8.69
C GLU A 103 -20.67 24.01 -7.21
N GLU A 104 -19.97 22.91 -6.94
CA GLU A 104 -19.93 22.29 -5.62
C GLU A 104 -18.79 22.82 -4.73
N TYR A 105 -17.67 23.21 -5.33
CA TYR A 105 -16.45 23.65 -4.64
C TYR A 105 -16.01 25.07 -5.01
N GLY A 106 -16.53 25.63 -6.10
CA GLY A 106 -16.02 26.87 -6.68
C GLY A 106 -14.92 26.62 -7.70
N LYS A 107 -14.72 27.60 -8.58
CA LYS A 107 -13.71 27.57 -9.62
C LYS A 107 -12.30 27.56 -9.01
N ASP A 108 -11.43 26.71 -9.53
CA ASP A 108 -10.01 26.60 -9.13
C ASP A 108 -9.79 26.35 -7.63
N TYR A 109 -10.75 25.68 -6.95
CA TYR A 109 -10.64 25.36 -5.52
C TYR A 109 -9.39 24.53 -5.21
N ILE A 110 -8.64 24.95 -4.19
CA ILE A 110 -7.40 24.32 -3.73
C ILE A 110 -7.65 23.68 -2.37
N ILE A 111 -7.32 22.39 -2.24
CA ILE A 111 -7.38 21.68 -0.96
C ILE A 111 -6.06 21.89 -0.20
N GLU A 112 -5.95 22.99 0.53
CA GLU A 112 -4.73 23.32 1.28
C GLU A 112 -4.35 22.26 2.31
N ALA A 113 -5.36 21.59 2.89
CA ALA A 113 -5.13 20.57 3.90
C ALA A 113 -4.59 19.23 3.33
N PHE A 114 -4.49 19.11 2.01
CA PHE A 114 -3.90 17.97 1.31
C PHE A 114 -2.37 18.10 1.24
N GLU A 115 -1.72 17.97 2.40
CA GLU A 115 -0.27 17.96 2.54
C GLU A 115 0.23 16.56 2.93
N PRO A 116 1.25 16.00 2.25
CA PRO A 116 1.78 14.65 2.54
C PRO A 116 2.00 14.37 4.03
N LEU A 117 2.52 15.36 4.77
CA LEU A 117 2.85 15.23 6.19
C LEU A 117 1.64 15.35 7.14
N LEU A 118 0.53 15.92 6.68
CA LEU A 118 -0.64 16.23 7.51
C LEU A 118 -1.88 15.41 7.14
N ILE A 119 -1.80 14.67 6.04
CA ILE A 119 -2.97 14.10 5.40
C ILE A 119 -3.71 13.08 6.26
N ASN A 120 -2.97 12.28 7.03
CA ASN A 120 -3.52 11.30 7.95
C ASN A 120 -4.10 11.91 9.24
N ARG A 121 -4.00 13.24 9.41
CA ARG A 121 -4.49 13.97 10.59
C ARG A 121 -5.70 14.84 10.28
N ASN A 122 -6.21 14.81 9.06
CA ASN A 122 -7.34 15.63 8.66
C ASN A 122 -8.68 14.96 9.02
N PRO A 123 -9.58 15.61 9.77
CA PRO A 123 -10.88 15.02 10.14
C PRO A 123 -11.95 15.12 9.05
N GLU A 124 -11.74 15.95 8.03
CA GLU A 124 -12.67 16.20 6.92
C GLU A 124 -12.34 15.37 5.68
N PHE A 125 -11.06 15.05 5.51
CA PHE A 125 -10.53 14.38 4.32
C PHE A 125 -9.86 13.06 4.68
N MET A 126 -10.19 12.02 3.93
CA MET A 126 -9.53 10.71 4.02
C MET A 126 -8.88 10.36 2.69
N VAL A 127 -7.58 10.07 2.70
CA VAL A 127 -6.87 9.53 1.53
C VAL A 127 -6.90 8.02 1.55
N LEU A 128 -7.26 7.43 0.42
CA LEU A 128 -7.17 6.00 0.18
C LEU A 128 -5.79 5.68 -0.39
N ALA A 129 -4.78 5.54 0.47
CA ALA A 129 -3.37 5.47 0.04
C ALA A 129 -2.88 4.05 -0.26
N THR A 130 -3.68 3.02 0.03
CA THR A 130 -3.30 1.61 -0.15
C THR A 130 -4.38 0.86 -0.91
N TYR A 131 -3.96 -0.15 -1.68
CA TYR A 131 -4.88 -0.96 -2.47
C TYR A 131 -5.92 -1.72 -1.62
N PHE A 132 -5.58 -2.14 -0.40
CA PHE A 132 -6.55 -2.75 0.52
C PHE A 132 -7.61 -1.74 1.02
N GLU A 133 -7.24 -0.46 1.13
CA GLU A 133 -8.15 0.62 1.51
C GLU A 133 -9.00 1.16 0.36
N ASN A 134 -8.62 0.92 -0.90
CA ASN A 134 -9.43 1.36 -2.04
C ASN A 134 -10.86 0.84 -2.02
N SER A 135 -11.06 -0.35 -1.47
CA SER A 135 -12.40 -0.91 -1.24
C SER A 135 -13.27 -0.01 -0.35
N LYS A 136 -12.69 0.75 0.60
CA LYS A 136 -13.42 1.75 1.40
C LYS A 136 -14.07 2.80 0.50
N GLY A 137 -13.36 3.30 -0.51
CA GLY A 137 -13.88 4.27 -1.47
C GLY A 137 -15.04 3.73 -2.29
N VAL A 138 -14.93 2.49 -2.76
CA VAL A 138 -16.00 1.82 -3.52
C VAL A 138 -17.24 1.60 -2.64
N ILE A 139 -17.05 1.15 -1.40
CA ILE A 139 -18.13 0.97 -0.42
C ILE A 139 -18.80 2.30 -0.10
N PHE A 140 -18.00 3.34 0.15
CA PHE A 140 -18.50 4.68 0.41
C PHE A 140 -19.33 5.19 -0.76
N ALA A 141 -18.82 5.10 -2.00
CA ALA A 141 -19.57 5.46 -3.19
C ALA A 141 -20.90 4.68 -3.31
N LYS A 142 -20.88 3.36 -3.06
CA LYS A 142 -22.08 2.52 -3.12
C LYS A 142 -23.13 2.95 -2.09
N ILE A 143 -22.72 3.21 -0.86
CA ILE A 143 -23.61 3.63 0.22
C ILE A 143 -24.16 5.04 -0.06
N VAL A 144 -23.33 5.97 -0.53
CA VAL A 144 -23.75 7.34 -0.88
C VAL A 144 -24.74 7.33 -2.05
N ASP A 145 -24.48 6.53 -3.10
CA ASP A 145 -25.40 6.37 -4.23
C ASP A 145 -26.75 5.80 -3.79
N PHE A 146 -26.73 4.77 -2.94
CA PHE A 146 -27.93 4.19 -2.35
C PHE A 146 -28.69 5.19 -1.47
N LYS A 147 -28.00 5.91 -0.57
CA LYS A 147 -28.58 6.95 0.29
C LYS A 147 -29.27 8.04 -0.54
N THR A 148 -28.67 8.44 -1.66
CA THR A 148 -29.19 9.47 -2.55
C THR A 148 -30.48 9.01 -3.27
N LYS A 149 -30.56 7.72 -3.65
CA LYS A 149 -31.71 7.16 -4.38
C LYS A 149 -32.87 6.77 -3.47
N GLU A 150 -32.60 5.98 -2.43
CA GLU A 150 -33.64 5.25 -1.70
C GLU A 150 -34.15 6.00 -0.45
N LYS A 151 -33.53 7.10 -0.04
CA LYS A 151 -33.92 7.90 1.14
C LYS A 151 -34.00 7.12 2.48
N VAL A 152 -33.66 5.83 2.51
CA VAL A 152 -33.74 4.95 3.71
C VAL A 152 -32.62 5.24 4.70
N LEU A 153 -31.40 5.51 4.22
CA LEU A 153 -30.24 5.80 5.07
C LEU A 153 -30.12 7.28 5.46
N LYS A 154 -31.24 8.02 5.53
CA LYS A 154 -31.21 9.48 5.71
C LYS A 154 -30.58 9.95 7.03
N GLU A 155 -30.71 9.16 8.09
CA GLU A 155 -30.30 9.53 9.45
C GLU A 155 -28.78 9.49 9.66
N ASN A 156 -28.06 8.56 9.03
CA ASN A 156 -26.60 8.45 9.19
C ASN A 156 -25.89 9.59 8.47
N ASP A 157 -24.97 10.29 9.14
CA ASP A 157 -24.09 11.21 8.45
C ASP A 157 -22.98 10.45 7.69
N TYR A 158 -22.20 11.14 6.85
CA TYR A 158 -21.10 10.49 6.12
C TYR A 158 -19.96 10.04 7.03
N LYS A 159 -19.82 10.65 8.21
CA LYS A 159 -18.82 10.28 9.20
C LYS A 159 -19.19 8.96 9.88
N ASP A 160 -20.47 8.72 10.16
CA ASP A 160 -21.01 7.46 10.64
C ASP A 160 -20.76 6.33 9.64
N ILE A 161 -20.97 6.60 8.35
CA ILE A 161 -20.65 5.64 7.28
C ILE A 161 -19.15 5.30 7.29
N ILE A 162 -18.27 6.29 7.42
CA ILE A 162 -16.82 6.05 7.52
C ILE A 162 -16.48 5.23 8.78
N ASN A 163 -17.08 5.56 9.93
CA ASN A 163 -16.87 4.81 11.17
C ASN A 163 -17.30 3.34 11.05
N ASP A 164 -18.41 3.07 10.36
CA ASP A 164 -18.87 1.71 10.07
C ASP A 164 -17.90 0.97 9.14
N ILE A 165 -17.39 1.64 8.09
CA ILE A 165 -16.40 1.08 7.18
C ILE A 165 -15.10 0.75 7.94
N ASP A 166 -14.60 1.66 8.78
CA ASP A 166 -13.41 1.43 9.59
C ASP A 166 -13.60 0.31 10.61
N PHE A 167 -14.82 0.16 11.15
CA PHE A 167 -15.18 -1.00 11.96
C PHE A 167 -15.06 -2.30 11.14
N ALA A 168 -15.63 -2.36 9.94
CA ALA A 168 -15.55 -3.53 9.07
C ALA A 168 -14.09 -3.87 8.69
N VAL A 169 -13.26 -2.85 8.47
CA VAL A 169 -11.82 -3.01 8.19
C VAL A 169 -11.09 -3.66 9.34
N LYS A 170 -11.33 -3.19 10.58
CA LYS A 170 -10.75 -3.81 11.78
C LYS A 170 -11.18 -5.28 11.93
N GLN A 171 -12.45 -5.58 11.68
CA GLN A 171 -12.96 -6.96 11.76
C GLN A 171 -12.37 -7.90 10.70
N ASN A 172 -11.91 -7.39 9.56
CA ASN A 172 -11.42 -8.24 8.47
C ASN A 172 -9.89 -8.29 8.34
N TYR A 173 -9.18 -7.21 8.68
CA TYR A 173 -7.73 -7.09 8.43
C TYR A 173 -6.89 -7.22 9.70
N MET A 174 -7.47 -7.06 10.89
CA MET A 174 -6.75 -7.21 12.16
C MET A 174 -7.04 -8.58 12.80
N HIS A 175 -6.46 -9.66 12.26
CA HIS A 175 -6.62 -11.02 12.80
C HIS A 175 -5.90 -11.25 14.14
N TYR A 176 -5.57 -10.20 14.87
CA TYR A 176 -4.87 -10.27 16.13
C TYR A 176 -5.25 -9.12 17.05
N ASN A 177 -5.07 -9.33 18.35
CA ASN A 177 -5.13 -8.32 19.40
C ASN A 177 -4.13 -8.67 20.50
N GLU A 178 -4.09 -7.87 21.57
CA GLU A 178 -3.16 -8.05 22.69
C GLU A 178 -3.24 -9.43 23.37
N GLN A 179 -4.37 -10.13 23.26
CA GLN A 179 -4.64 -11.39 23.94
C GLN A 179 -4.56 -12.60 23.00
N ARG A 180 -4.73 -12.42 21.68
CA ARG A 180 -4.91 -13.53 20.75
C ARG A 180 -4.56 -13.18 19.30
N VAL A 181 -4.01 -14.15 18.58
CA VAL A 181 -3.98 -14.22 17.12
C VAL A 181 -4.96 -15.27 16.65
N TYR A 182 -5.73 -14.93 15.63
CA TYR A 182 -6.55 -15.86 14.89
C TYR A 182 -5.79 -16.30 13.65
N LYS A 183 -5.82 -17.60 13.34
CA LYS A 183 -5.25 -18.11 12.10
C LYS A 183 -5.90 -17.43 10.91
N ILE A 184 -5.10 -16.99 9.93
CA ILE A 184 -5.60 -16.23 8.79
C ILE A 184 -6.67 -17.02 8.01
N GLN A 185 -6.53 -18.34 7.93
CA GLN A 185 -7.51 -19.23 7.28
C GLN A 185 -8.88 -19.26 8.00
N GLN A 186 -8.94 -18.82 9.25
CA GLN A 186 -10.11 -18.88 10.14
C GLN A 186 -10.59 -17.49 10.59
N TYR A 187 -10.02 -16.40 10.06
CA TYR A 187 -10.35 -15.05 10.48
C TYR A 187 -10.96 -14.20 9.37
N GLY A 188 -12.14 -13.65 9.64
CA GLY A 188 -12.86 -12.80 8.70
C GLY A 188 -13.18 -13.52 7.38
N THR A 189 -13.74 -12.77 6.43
CA THR A 189 -13.96 -13.30 5.07
C THR A 189 -12.75 -13.07 4.19
N PHE A 190 -12.01 -11.99 4.43
CA PHE A 190 -10.90 -11.56 3.60
C PHE A 190 -9.76 -12.57 3.55
N PHE A 191 -9.11 -12.83 4.69
CA PHE A 191 -7.97 -13.74 4.73
C PHE A 191 -8.35 -15.15 4.27
N LYS A 192 -9.53 -15.63 4.67
CA LYS A 192 -10.07 -16.92 4.20
C LYS A 192 -10.17 -16.96 2.67
N SER A 193 -10.68 -15.92 2.02
CA SER A 193 -10.80 -15.87 0.56
C SER A 193 -9.45 -15.97 -0.15
N ILE A 194 -8.42 -15.31 0.39
CA ILE A 194 -7.05 -15.39 -0.11
C ILE A 194 -6.50 -16.81 0.06
N CYS A 195 -6.71 -17.41 1.22
CA CYS A 195 -6.16 -18.72 1.51
C CYS A 195 -6.86 -19.86 0.75
N ASP A 196 -8.16 -19.72 0.49
CA ASP A 196 -8.95 -20.71 -0.27
C ASP A 196 -8.67 -20.67 -1.78
N ASN A 197 -8.33 -19.49 -2.34
CA ASN A 197 -8.10 -19.33 -3.78
C ASN A 197 -6.92 -18.38 -4.09
N PRO A 198 -5.69 -18.70 -3.65
CA PRO A 198 -4.54 -17.82 -3.83
C PRO A 198 -4.22 -17.56 -5.31
N GLN A 199 -4.44 -18.54 -6.19
CA GLN A 199 -4.20 -18.42 -7.64
C GLN A 199 -5.12 -17.42 -8.36
N GLY A 200 -6.31 -17.12 -7.81
CA GLY A 200 -7.21 -16.12 -8.37
C GLY A 200 -6.90 -14.71 -7.88
N LEU A 201 -6.03 -14.57 -6.88
CA LEU A 201 -5.77 -13.32 -6.17
C LEU A 201 -4.30 -12.89 -6.22
N ILE A 202 -3.35 -13.83 -6.30
CA ILE A 202 -1.91 -13.61 -6.16
C ILE A 202 -1.16 -14.17 -7.38
N HIS A 203 -0.21 -13.41 -7.89
CA HIS A 203 0.67 -13.86 -8.97
C HIS A 203 1.85 -14.70 -8.44
N LYS A 204 2.20 -15.78 -9.15
CA LYS A 204 3.51 -16.46 -9.00
C LYS A 204 4.60 -15.61 -9.66
N GLN A 205 5.74 -15.42 -8.97
CA GLN A 205 6.78 -14.47 -9.40
C GLN A 205 8.16 -15.13 -9.57
N ALA A 206 8.19 -16.30 -10.21
CA ALA A 206 9.41 -17.08 -10.42
C ALA A 206 10.53 -16.33 -11.18
N LYS A 207 10.18 -15.38 -12.06
CA LYS A 207 11.17 -14.53 -12.75
C LYS A 207 11.84 -13.56 -11.78
N PHE A 208 11.05 -12.87 -10.96
CA PHE A 208 11.58 -11.92 -9.98
C PHE A 208 12.35 -12.62 -8.86
N ARG A 209 11.93 -13.83 -8.48
CA ARG A 209 12.71 -14.69 -7.57
C ARG A 209 14.17 -14.83 -8.04
N LYS A 210 14.39 -15.17 -9.31
CA LYS A 210 15.74 -15.31 -9.87
C LYS A 210 16.54 -14.02 -9.82
N ILE A 211 15.87 -12.87 -9.97
CA ILE A 211 16.51 -11.56 -9.83
C ILE A 211 16.99 -11.37 -8.38
N LEU A 212 16.14 -11.65 -7.38
CA LEU A 212 16.53 -11.58 -5.96
C LEU A 212 17.69 -12.53 -5.63
N GLU A 213 17.65 -13.77 -6.15
CA GLU A 213 18.73 -14.76 -6.00
C GLU A 213 20.05 -14.22 -6.58
N ASN A 214 20.02 -13.66 -7.79
CA ASN A 214 21.21 -13.09 -8.43
C ASN A 214 21.74 -11.88 -7.66
N LEU A 215 20.87 -10.94 -7.27
CA LEU A 215 21.26 -9.77 -6.48
C LEU A 215 21.99 -10.17 -5.20
N LYS A 216 21.46 -11.18 -4.50
CA LYS A 216 22.06 -11.66 -3.26
C LYS A 216 23.34 -12.45 -3.49
N GLN A 217 23.34 -13.43 -4.39
CA GLN A 217 24.41 -14.42 -4.52
C GLN A 217 25.53 -13.97 -5.45
N GLN A 218 25.20 -13.33 -6.57
CA GLN A 218 26.18 -12.93 -7.58
C GLN A 218 26.65 -11.50 -7.36
N ASN A 219 25.74 -10.60 -6.97
CA ASN A 219 26.06 -9.20 -6.78
C ASN A 219 26.33 -8.81 -5.33
N ASN A 220 26.26 -9.77 -4.39
CA ASN A 220 26.49 -9.59 -2.96
C ASN A 220 25.68 -8.43 -2.36
N LYS A 221 24.47 -8.16 -2.86
CA LYS A 221 23.57 -7.13 -2.32
C LYS A 221 22.95 -7.62 -1.02
N PHE A 222 22.77 -6.68 -0.08
CA PHE A 222 22.07 -6.93 1.17
C PHE A 222 20.58 -6.65 0.95
N LEU A 223 19.74 -7.66 1.09
CA LEU A 223 18.30 -7.55 0.81
C LEU A 223 17.51 -7.58 2.10
N PHE A 224 16.53 -6.68 2.26
CA PHE A 224 15.70 -6.67 3.47
C PHE A 224 14.22 -6.37 3.17
N ILE A 225 13.36 -6.73 4.11
CA ILE A 225 11.92 -6.45 4.05
C ILE A 225 11.52 -5.52 5.20
N VAL A 226 10.69 -4.53 4.92
CA VAL A 226 9.99 -3.72 5.93
C VAL A 226 8.51 -3.65 5.57
N THR A 227 7.67 -4.40 6.28
CA THR A 227 6.24 -4.51 5.99
C THR A 227 5.38 -4.28 7.23
N ASN A 228 4.21 -3.66 7.02
CA ASN A 228 3.21 -3.47 8.07
C ASN A 228 2.42 -4.75 8.36
N SER A 229 2.46 -5.73 7.45
CA SER A 229 1.72 -6.97 7.57
C SER A 229 2.26 -7.87 8.68
N HIS A 230 1.36 -8.66 9.25
CA HIS A 230 1.68 -9.70 10.21
C HIS A 230 2.42 -10.86 9.53
N PHE A 231 3.34 -11.51 10.24
CA PHE A 231 4.20 -12.55 9.66
C PHE A 231 3.40 -13.71 9.03
N GLU A 232 2.34 -14.18 9.69
CA GLU A 232 1.54 -15.30 9.18
C GLU A 232 0.97 -15.02 7.78
N PHE A 233 0.52 -13.79 7.54
CA PHE A 233 -0.04 -13.38 6.25
C PHE A 233 1.05 -13.31 5.18
N ILE A 234 2.16 -12.61 5.44
CA ILE A 234 3.25 -12.52 4.46
C ILE A 234 3.91 -13.88 4.22
N ASN A 235 3.97 -14.75 5.22
CA ASN A 235 4.55 -16.07 5.06
C ASN A 235 3.69 -16.91 4.11
N PHE A 236 2.37 -16.82 4.21
CA PHE A 236 1.46 -17.45 3.25
C PHE A 236 1.63 -16.89 1.83
N THR A 237 1.55 -15.56 1.67
CA THR A 237 1.60 -14.93 0.33
C THR A 237 2.97 -15.07 -0.32
N MET A 238 4.07 -14.89 0.42
CA MET A 238 5.43 -15.08 -0.07
C MET A 238 5.74 -16.55 -0.39
N SER A 239 5.31 -17.50 0.44
CA SER A 239 5.48 -18.92 0.13
C SER A 239 4.72 -19.30 -1.14
N TYR A 240 3.52 -18.74 -1.32
CA TYR A 240 2.81 -18.90 -2.57
C TYR A 240 3.59 -18.28 -3.74
N SER A 241 3.95 -17.00 -3.72
CA SER A 241 4.55 -16.33 -4.89
C SER A 241 5.98 -16.76 -5.21
N TYR A 242 6.79 -17.02 -4.19
CA TYR A 242 8.23 -17.25 -4.28
C TYR A 242 8.66 -18.66 -3.87
N GLY A 243 7.84 -19.43 -3.16
CA GLY A 243 8.19 -20.76 -2.63
C GLY A 243 8.50 -20.74 -1.13
N ASP A 244 8.39 -21.90 -0.47
CA ASP A 244 8.44 -22.02 1.00
C ASP A 244 9.75 -21.53 1.63
N ASP A 245 10.83 -21.51 0.86
CA ASP A 245 12.16 -21.06 1.28
C ASP A 245 12.41 -19.56 1.02
N TRP A 246 11.37 -18.78 0.67
CA TRP A 246 11.47 -17.37 0.30
C TRP A 246 12.29 -16.52 1.29
N GLN A 247 12.26 -16.86 2.57
CA GLN A 247 12.98 -16.13 3.60
C GLN A 247 14.48 -16.09 3.29
N ASN A 248 15.05 -17.13 2.66
CA ASN A 248 16.47 -17.20 2.28
C ASN A 248 16.91 -16.10 1.30
N LEU A 249 15.96 -15.55 0.54
CA LEU A 249 16.19 -14.45 -0.39
C LEU A 249 16.59 -13.15 0.32
N PHE A 250 16.25 -12.99 1.61
CA PHE A 250 16.48 -11.77 2.37
C PHE A 250 17.50 -11.98 3.50
N ASP A 251 18.14 -10.92 3.95
CA ASP A 251 19.10 -10.90 5.05
C ASP A 251 18.46 -10.44 6.36
N LEU A 252 17.45 -9.56 6.28
CA LEU A 252 16.64 -9.10 7.41
C LEU A 252 15.18 -8.93 7.02
N ILE A 253 14.27 -9.20 7.97
CA ILE A 253 12.83 -9.09 7.77
C ILE A 253 12.22 -8.37 8.98
N PHE A 254 11.59 -7.23 8.74
CA PHE A 254 10.83 -6.48 9.74
C PHE A 254 9.33 -6.60 9.42
N VAL A 255 8.58 -7.23 10.32
CA VAL A 255 7.11 -7.37 10.24
C VAL A 255 6.44 -6.44 11.23
N LYS A 256 5.15 -6.12 11.00
CA LYS A 256 4.44 -5.10 11.80
C LYS A 256 5.30 -3.83 11.99
N ALA A 257 5.98 -3.38 10.94
CA ALA A 257 6.94 -2.28 11.01
C ALA A 257 6.30 -0.92 11.37
N GLN A 258 4.98 -0.81 11.28
CA GLN A 258 4.19 0.39 11.59
C GLN A 258 4.58 1.61 10.73
N LYS A 259 5.05 1.42 9.49
CA LYS A 259 5.27 2.51 8.53
C LYS A 259 4.01 3.40 8.46
N PRO A 260 4.15 4.74 8.54
CA PRO A 260 5.39 5.50 8.46
C PRO A 260 6.18 5.63 9.78
N ALA A 261 5.70 5.13 10.92
CA ALA A 261 6.38 5.22 12.22
C ALA A 261 7.79 4.62 12.20
N PHE A 262 8.04 3.58 11.39
CA PHE A 262 9.38 3.06 11.15
C PHE A 262 10.38 4.15 10.73
N PHE A 263 9.95 5.13 9.93
CA PHE A 263 10.78 6.24 9.45
C PHE A 263 10.64 7.50 10.30
N THR A 264 9.48 7.71 10.94
CA THR A 264 9.15 8.97 11.64
C THR A 264 9.36 8.92 13.15
N ASN A 265 9.40 7.74 13.76
CA ASN A 265 9.54 7.55 15.20
C ASN A 265 10.82 6.78 15.55
N GLN A 266 11.90 7.53 15.78
CA GLN A 266 13.20 6.98 16.18
C GLN A 266 13.19 6.31 17.57
N ASN A 267 12.17 6.58 18.39
CA ASN A 267 12.01 5.97 19.71
C ASN A 267 11.26 4.62 19.65
N ASN A 268 10.81 4.19 18.46
CA ASN A 268 10.11 2.92 18.34
C ASN A 268 11.04 1.75 18.62
N THR A 269 10.64 0.87 19.52
CA THR A 269 11.39 -0.32 19.92
C THR A 269 11.30 -1.40 18.83
N MET A 270 12.28 -2.30 18.81
CA MET A 270 12.29 -3.50 17.99
C MET A 270 12.29 -4.74 18.88
N TYR A 271 11.62 -5.80 18.45
CA TYR A 271 11.54 -7.06 19.20
C TYR A 271 11.97 -8.24 18.35
N GLU A 272 12.52 -9.28 18.97
CA GLU A 272 12.68 -10.58 18.32
C GLU A 272 11.29 -11.11 17.94
N TYR A 273 11.19 -11.68 16.74
CA TYR A 273 10.02 -12.44 16.36
C TYR A 273 9.90 -13.69 17.23
N ASP A 274 8.75 -13.82 17.90
CA ASP A 274 8.42 -14.96 18.75
C ASP A 274 7.09 -15.60 18.32
N GLU A 275 7.16 -16.77 17.69
CA GLU A 275 5.98 -17.52 17.23
C GLU A 275 5.06 -17.98 18.37
N GLN A 276 5.60 -18.04 19.59
CA GLN A 276 4.84 -18.47 20.77
C GLN A 276 4.00 -17.33 21.34
N ASN A 277 4.35 -16.07 21.03
CA ASN A 277 3.62 -14.90 21.46
C ASN A 277 2.58 -14.49 20.41
N PRO A 278 1.30 -14.26 20.79
CA PRO A 278 0.30 -13.73 19.87
C PRO A 278 0.74 -12.46 19.14
N LEU A 279 1.33 -11.48 19.80
CA LEU A 279 1.72 -10.25 19.09
C LEU A 279 2.97 -10.40 18.23
N LEU A 280 3.58 -11.59 18.24
CA LEU A 280 4.91 -11.92 17.73
C LEU A 280 6.05 -11.18 18.46
N ILE A 281 5.72 -10.50 19.56
CA ILE A 281 6.63 -9.66 20.33
C ILE A 281 7.35 -10.54 21.36
N GLY A 282 8.61 -10.87 21.06
CA GLY A 282 9.51 -11.54 21.98
C GLY A 282 10.31 -10.55 22.83
N LYS A 283 11.59 -10.87 23.01
CA LYS A 283 12.54 -10.02 23.72
C LYS A 283 12.79 -8.72 22.95
N GLU A 284 12.85 -7.60 23.65
CA GLU A 284 13.30 -6.32 23.09
C GLU A 284 14.75 -6.41 22.59
N VAL A 285 15.00 -5.85 21.40
CA VAL A 285 16.29 -5.86 20.70
C VAL A 285 16.69 -4.44 20.34
N ILE A 286 17.91 -4.09 20.73
CA ILE A 286 18.54 -2.81 20.37
C ILE A 286 19.70 -3.04 19.38
N ASP A 287 20.24 -4.26 19.34
CA ASP A 287 21.40 -4.66 18.55
C ASP A 287 21.07 -5.94 17.76
N ILE A 288 20.85 -5.76 16.45
CA ILE A 288 20.47 -6.84 15.53
C ILE A 288 21.52 -7.94 15.53
N GLU A 289 22.80 -7.59 15.49
CA GLU A 289 23.89 -8.56 15.36
C GLU A 289 23.98 -9.47 16.58
N LYS A 290 23.86 -8.89 17.79
CA LYS A 290 23.88 -9.67 19.04
C LYS A 290 22.67 -10.58 19.23
N SER A 291 21.53 -10.26 18.62
CA SER A 291 20.35 -11.13 18.71
C SER A 291 20.56 -12.47 17.98
N GLY A 292 21.40 -12.48 16.93
CA GLY A 292 21.53 -13.64 16.03
C GLY A 292 20.26 -14.00 15.27
N LYS A 293 19.23 -13.14 15.32
CA LYS A 293 17.94 -13.33 14.65
C LYS A 293 17.89 -12.62 13.31
N LYS A 294 16.96 -13.05 12.47
CA LYS A 294 16.72 -12.52 11.12
C LYS A 294 15.39 -11.78 10.99
N ILE A 295 14.42 -12.18 11.80
CA ILE A 295 13.04 -11.69 11.75
C ILE A 295 12.80 -10.89 13.02
N PHE A 296 12.34 -9.66 12.84
CA PHE A 296 12.06 -8.71 13.90
C PHE A 296 10.65 -8.17 13.74
N VAL A 297 10.07 -7.77 14.86
CA VAL A 297 8.77 -7.11 14.92
C VAL A 297 8.99 -5.65 15.27
N GLU A 298 8.31 -4.76 14.55
CA GLU A 298 8.43 -3.31 14.70
C GLU A 298 9.84 -2.79 14.34
N GLY A 299 10.39 -1.88 15.15
CA GLY A 299 11.67 -1.22 14.92
C GLY A 299 11.56 0.13 14.23
N ASN A 300 12.73 0.66 13.87
CA ASN A 300 12.86 1.92 13.16
C ASN A 300 14.10 1.90 12.25
N TYR A 301 14.14 2.83 11.29
CA TYR A 301 15.18 2.89 10.26
C TYR A 301 16.59 3.07 10.86
N GLN A 302 16.73 3.79 11.97
CA GLN A 302 18.03 4.07 12.59
C GLN A 302 18.66 2.80 13.14
N ILE A 303 17.86 1.86 13.66
CA ILE A 303 18.34 0.55 14.10
C ILE A 303 18.96 -0.21 12.92
N LEU A 304 18.30 -0.20 11.75
CA LEU A 304 18.82 -0.85 10.55
C LEU A 304 20.10 -0.17 10.05
N GLU A 305 20.13 1.16 9.97
CA GLU A 305 21.31 1.91 9.57
C GLU A 305 22.49 1.66 10.50
N ASN A 306 22.25 1.64 11.80
CA ASN A 306 23.29 1.37 12.80
C ASN A 306 23.86 -0.03 12.65
N TYR A 307 23.00 -1.04 12.41
CA TYR A 307 23.44 -2.40 12.13
C TYR A 307 24.25 -2.49 10.82
N ILE A 308 23.79 -1.83 9.76
CA ILE A 308 24.51 -1.78 8.48
C ILE A 308 25.88 -1.15 8.68
N ASN A 309 25.94 -0.01 9.38
CA ASN A 309 27.17 0.73 9.65
C ASN A 309 28.13 -0.08 10.53
N SER A 310 27.64 -0.79 11.56
CA SER A 310 28.48 -1.60 12.44
C SER A 310 29.06 -2.82 11.72
N LYS A 311 28.24 -3.47 10.89
CA LYS A 311 28.61 -4.74 10.24
C LYS A 311 29.45 -4.56 8.99
N PHE A 312 29.17 -3.53 8.19
CA PHE A 312 29.80 -3.34 6.87
C PHE A 312 30.69 -2.09 6.80
N GLY A 313 30.70 -1.27 7.85
CA GLY A 313 31.41 0.01 7.90
C GLY A 313 30.68 1.14 7.18
N PHE A 314 30.99 2.38 7.57
CA PHE A 314 30.46 3.57 6.89
C PHE A 314 31.07 3.70 5.50
N SER A 315 30.23 3.75 4.47
CA SER A 315 30.64 4.04 3.10
C SER A 315 29.69 5.05 2.49
N ILE A 316 30.21 6.24 2.21
CA ILE A 316 29.42 7.34 1.64
C ILE A 316 28.87 7.02 0.24
N ASP A 317 29.44 6.01 -0.41
CA ASP A 317 29.10 5.57 -1.77
C ASP A 317 28.08 4.42 -1.80
N LYS A 318 27.72 3.85 -0.64
CA LYS A 318 26.81 2.69 -0.53
C LYS A 318 25.48 3.10 0.07
N LYS A 319 24.53 3.42 -0.80
CA LYS A 319 23.20 3.89 -0.43
C LYS A 319 22.23 2.74 -0.16
N ILE A 320 21.19 3.09 0.59
CA ILE A 320 19.98 2.27 0.77
C ILE A 320 18.96 2.68 -0.30
N LEU A 321 18.38 1.70 -0.98
CA LEU A 321 17.24 1.87 -1.89
C LEU A 321 16.02 1.15 -1.32
N PHE A 322 14.89 1.84 -1.22
CA PHE A 322 13.64 1.24 -0.75
C PHE A 322 12.56 1.24 -1.83
N PHE A 323 11.95 0.08 -2.06
CA PHE A 323 10.79 -0.11 -2.93
C PHE A 323 9.53 -0.26 -2.08
N GLY A 324 8.46 0.44 -2.46
CA GLY A 324 7.16 0.29 -1.82
C GLY A 324 6.05 0.83 -2.71
N ASP A 325 4.82 0.41 -2.48
CA ASP A 325 3.67 0.85 -3.26
C ASP A 325 3.06 2.14 -2.69
N ASN A 326 3.23 2.38 -1.40
CA ASN A 326 2.75 3.60 -0.77
C ASN A 326 3.79 4.72 -0.90
N ILE A 327 3.62 5.57 -1.91
CA ILE A 327 4.39 6.79 -2.19
C ILE A 327 4.66 7.61 -0.91
N LEU A 328 3.70 7.68 0.03
CA LEU A 328 3.88 8.42 1.26
C LEU A 328 4.65 7.61 2.31
N SER A 329 4.07 6.50 2.80
CA SER A 329 4.59 5.76 3.96
C SER A 329 5.90 5.03 3.67
N ASP A 330 6.10 4.62 2.42
CA ASP A 330 7.25 3.84 2.00
C ASP A 330 8.32 4.73 1.37
N CYS A 331 7.94 5.60 0.43
CA CYS A 331 8.92 6.28 -0.41
C CYS A 331 9.28 7.70 0.04
N TYR A 332 8.27 8.53 0.33
CA TYR A 332 8.48 9.92 0.71
C TYR A 332 9.14 10.00 2.08
N TYR A 333 8.61 9.30 3.09
CA TYR A 333 9.20 9.32 4.44
C TYR A 333 10.57 8.67 4.51
N SER A 334 10.82 7.56 3.80
CA SER A 334 12.18 6.96 3.75
C SER A 334 13.18 7.95 3.16
N GLN A 335 12.80 8.71 2.15
CA GLN A 335 13.75 9.64 1.55
C GLN A 335 13.93 10.92 2.34
N GLN A 336 12.84 11.53 2.82
CA GLN A 336 12.92 12.82 3.50
C GLN A 336 13.47 12.70 4.92
N LEU A 337 13.28 11.56 5.60
CA LEU A 337 13.69 11.39 7.00
C LEU A 337 14.92 10.49 7.17
N SER A 338 15.07 9.44 6.36
CA SER A 338 16.25 8.55 6.44
C SER A 338 17.24 8.74 5.29
N GLN A 339 16.99 9.65 4.34
CA GLN A 339 17.85 9.89 3.16
C GLN A 339 18.05 8.65 2.27
N TRP A 340 17.16 7.66 2.36
CA TRP A 340 17.19 6.50 1.48
C TRP A 340 16.66 6.90 0.11
N ASP A 341 17.32 6.47 -0.96
CA ASP A 341 16.71 6.60 -2.28
C ASP A 341 15.46 5.70 -2.30
N SER A 342 14.40 6.11 -2.99
CA SER A 342 13.17 5.31 -3.06
C SER A 342 12.58 5.26 -4.47
N ILE A 343 11.97 4.12 -4.77
CA ILE A 343 11.20 3.87 -6.00
C ILE A 343 9.79 3.43 -5.61
N ALA A 344 8.80 4.19 -6.06
CA ALA A 344 7.41 3.82 -5.89
C ALA A 344 6.98 2.75 -6.90
N ILE A 345 6.22 1.76 -6.43
CA ILE A 345 5.55 0.75 -7.24
C ILE A 345 4.10 1.18 -7.48
N VAL A 346 3.73 1.33 -8.75
CA VAL A 346 2.39 1.78 -9.15
C VAL A 346 1.74 0.70 -10.02
N GLU A 347 1.37 -0.40 -9.39
CA GLU A 347 0.81 -1.60 -10.03
C GLU A 347 -0.43 -1.30 -10.89
N GLU A 348 -1.25 -0.31 -10.51
CA GLU A 348 -2.43 0.10 -11.31
C GLU A 348 -2.10 0.62 -12.72
N LEU A 349 -0.86 1.04 -12.99
CA LEU A 349 -0.42 1.43 -14.33
C LEU A 349 -0.05 0.22 -15.22
N TYR A 350 0.11 -0.97 -14.64
CA TYR A 350 0.47 -2.18 -15.38
C TYR A 350 -0.74 -2.88 -15.99
N GLU A 351 -1.82 -2.98 -15.23
CA GLU A 351 -3.09 -3.45 -15.76
C GLU A 351 -3.51 -2.44 -16.85
N GLU A 352 -3.57 -2.85 -18.11
CA GLU A 352 -4.19 -2.08 -19.20
C GLU A 352 -5.70 -2.03 -18.95
N LEU A 353 -6.08 -1.33 -17.88
CA LEU A 353 -7.44 -1.13 -17.45
C LEU A 353 -8.12 -0.30 -18.54
N ASN A 354 -8.89 -0.96 -19.41
CA ASN A 354 -9.60 -0.34 -20.53
C ASN A 354 -10.15 1.05 -20.14
N ASP A 355 -9.67 2.09 -20.84
CA ASP A 355 -9.74 3.53 -20.50
C ASP A 355 -11.14 4.09 -20.18
N ASN A 356 -12.22 3.34 -20.38
CA ASN A 356 -13.59 3.84 -20.31
C ASN A 356 -14.29 3.67 -18.95
N ASP A 357 -13.82 2.77 -18.08
CA ASP A 357 -14.57 2.36 -16.87
C ASP A 357 -13.83 2.58 -15.54
N TYR A 358 -12.58 3.04 -15.58
CA TYR A 358 -11.74 3.22 -14.38
C TYR A 358 -11.54 4.70 -14.04
N TRP A 359 -11.64 5.01 -12.75
CA TRP A 359 -11.33 6.30 -12.15
C TRP A 359 -10.26 6.10 -11.08
N GLY A 360 -9.06 6.60 -11.33
CA GLY A 360 -7.96 6.55 -10.39
C GLY A 360 -7.05 7.74 -10.53
N ASN A 361 -6.30 8.07 -9.49
CA ASN A 361 -5.44 9.24 -9.57
C ASN A 361 -4.35 9.08 -10.63
N PHE A 362 -3.95 7.86 -10.96
CA PHE A 362 -2.84 7.65 -11.88
C PHE A 362 -3.28 7.43 -13.34
N MET A 363 -4.58 7.28 -13.60
CA MET A 363 -5.14 7.07 -14.92
C MET A 363 -6.17 8.16 -15.28
N ASP A 364 -6.11 8.66 -16.51
CA ASP A 364 -7.14 9.52 -17.10
C ASP A 364 -7.61 8.93 -18.43
N LYS A 365 -8.88 9.15 -18.77
CA LYS A 365 -9.59 8.64 -19.95
C LYS A 365 -8.88 8.92 -21.29
N ASN A 366 -8.00 9.93 -21.31
CA ASN A 366 -7.23 10.32 -22.49
C ASN A 366 -5.76 9.91 -22.43
N ASN A 367 -5.31 9.21 -21.38
CA ASN A 367 -3.92 8.74 -21.22
C ASN A 367 -2.88 9.87 -21.40
N GLU A 368 -3.25 11.12 -21.09
CA GLU A 368 -2.48 12.31 -21.51
C GLU A 368 -1.89 13.17 -20.40
N SER A 369 -2.08 12.89 -19.10
CA SER A 369 -1.27 13.60 -18.12
C SER A 369 -1.04 12.90 -16.77
N PHE A 370 0.24 12.84 -16.39
CA PHE A 370 0.73 12.65 -15.02
C PHE A 370 0.38 13.87 -14.13
N ASN A 371 -0.84 14.40 -14.20
CA ASN A 371 -1.23 15.59 -13.46
C ASN A 371 -1.78 15.28 -12.06
N SER A 372 -1.78 14.02 -11.62
CA SER A 372 -2.08 13.68 -10.22
C SER A 372 -1.02 14.22 -9.27
N PHE A 373 -1.48 14.65 -8.09
CA PHE A 373 -0.60 15.11 -7.02
C PHE A 373 0.49 14.10 -6.69
N TRP A 374 0.13 12.83 -6.45
CA TRP A 374 1.07 11.83 -5.96
C TRP A 374 2.06 11.33 -7.02
N LEU A 375 1.69 11.29 -8.30
CA LEU A 375 2.68 11.04 -9.36
C LEU A 375 3.66 12.20 -9.51
N ASN A 376 3.22 13.43 -9.24
CA ASN A 376 4.14 14.56 -9.21
C ASN A 376 5.09 14.47 -8.02
N VAL A 377 4.62 14.09 -6.84
CA VAL A 377 5.50 13.78 -5.70
C VAL A 377 6.50 12.68 -6.09
N ALA A 378 6.02 11.57 -6.68
CA ALA A 378 6.88 10.48 -7.12
C ALA A 378 7.93 10.92 -8.17
N LYS A 379 7.53 11.80 -9.10
CA LYS A 379 8.38 12.29 -10.18
C LYS A 379 9.36 13.37 -9.74
N GLN A 380 8.95 14.30 -8.89
CA GLN A 380 9.73 15.47 -8.53
C GLN A 380 10.58 15.19 -7.29
N ASP A 381 9.97 14.59 -6.27
CA ASP A 381 10.59 14.50 -4.96
C ASP A 381 11.39 13.21 -4.82
N LEU A 382 10.93 12.06 -5.33
CA LEU A 382 11.67 10.79 -5.17
C LEU A 382 12.90 10.73 -6.09
N GLN A 383 14.04 10.27 -5.55
CA GLN A 383 15.33 10.14 -6.24
C GLN A 383 15.34 8.95 -7.20
N GLY A 384 14.59 7.89 -6.89
CA GLY A 384 14.45 6.74 -7.79
C GLY A 384 13.36 6.94 -8.85
N GLY A 385 12.27 7.60 -8.47
CA GLY A 385 11.09 7.82 -9.30
C GLY A 385 10.02 6.76 -9.04
N PHE A 386 9.35 6.28 -10.10
CA PHE A 386 8.36 5.21 -9.99
C PHE A 386 8.41 4.26 -11.19
N ILE A 387 8.03 3.03 -10.93
CA ILE A 387 7.84 1.95 -11.91
C ILE A 387 6.50 1.28 -11.68
N ARG A 388 6.00 0.57 -12.68
CA ARG A 388 4.71 -0.11 -12.55
C ARG A 388 4.82 -1.33 -11.65
N LEU A 389 5.87 -2.12 -11.88
CA LEU A 389 6.15 -3.37 -11.15
C LEU A 389 7.64 -3.55 -10.97
N VAL A 390 8.02 -4.24 -9.90
CA VAL A 390 9.41 -4.64 -9.65
C VAL A 390 9.97 -5.56 -10.75
N ASP A 391 9.13 -6.31 -11.46
CA ASP A 391 9.52 -7.23 -12.52
C ASP A 391 9.11 -6.77 -13.94
N SER A 392 8.77 -5.49 -14.08
CA SER A 392 8.45 -4.89 -15.38
C SER A 392 9.70 -4.79 -16.28
N GLN A 393 9.50 -4.70 -17.60
CA GLN A 393 10.61 -4.50 -18.55
C GLN A 393 11.42 -3.24 -18.22
N ASP A 394 10.74 -2.16 -17.81
CA ASP A 394 11.40 -0.92 -17.40
C ASP A 394 12.29 -1.10 -16.16
N ALA A 395 11.90 -2.00 -15.25
CA ALA A 395 12.70 -2.35 -14.08
C ALA A 395 13.96 -3.17 -14.44
N GLN A 396 13.99 -3.87 -15.58
CA GLN A 396 15.18 -4.64 -15.98
C GLN A 396 16.43 -3.75 -16.09
N ILE A 397 16.25 -2.49 -16.49
CA ILE A 397 17.35 -1.50 -16.57
C ILE A 397 18.10 -1.41 -15.24
N ILE A 398 17.38 -1.37 -14.10
CA ILE A 398 18.04 -1.27 -12.80
C ILE A 398 18.62 -2.61 -12.35
N TRP A 399 17.94 -3.74 -12.62
CA TRP A 399 18.42 -5.06 -12.20
C TRP A 399 19.64 -5.56 -12.97
N GLU A 400 19.81 -5.19 -14.23
CA GLU A 400 20.94 -5.61 -15.08
C GLU A 400 22.18 -4.71 -14.93
N SER A 401 22.02 -3.56 -14.29
CA SER A 401 23.05 -2.52 -14.15
C SER A 401 23.99 -2.68 -12.94
N VAL A 402 23.93 -3.84 -12.28
CA VAL A 402 24.47 -4.08 -10.94
C VAL A 402 25.98 -4.30 -10.95
#